data_AF-A0A535NY88-F1
#
_entry.id   AF-A0A535NY88-F1
#
_cell.length_a   1.000
_cell.length_b   1.000
_cell.length_c   1.000
_cell.angle_alpha   90.00
_cell.angle_beta   90.00
_cell.angle_gamma   90.00
#
_symmetry.space_group_name_H-M   'P 1'
#
loop_
_entity.id
_entity.type
_entity.pdbx_description
1 polymer ?
#
loop_
_entity_poly.entity_id
_entity_poly.type
_entity_poly.pdbx_seq_one_letter_code
_entity_poly.pdbx_strand_id
1 'polypeptide(L)'
;MLQSTAYRARVGGDEFLILMPETGATGAARYISRVRAALGRVGLPEGLSLSLGAATPEEGETLTAVIVRADAAMYADKRRERGSSRPKSA
;
A
#
# COMPACT_ATOMS: atom_id res chain seq x y z
N MET A 1 3.63 18.02 -21.12
CA MET A 1 2.65 17.78 -20.04
C MET A 1 2.36 16.28 -20.02
N LEU A 2 3.20 15.48 -19.34
CA LEU A 2 3.05 14.03 -19.34
C LEU A 2 1.89 13.67 -18.40
N GLN A 3 0.89 12.95 -18.91
CA GLN A 3 -0.22 12.46 -18.12
C GLN A 3 0.30 11.39 -17.15
N SER A 4 0.42 11.72 -15.87
CA SER A 4 0.87 10.81 -14.80
C SER A 4 -0.19 9.72 -14.55
N THR A 5 -0.26 8.73 -15.43
CA THR A 5 -1.18 7.61 -15.32
C THR A 5 -0.63 6.61 -14.32
N ALA A 6 -1.37 6.39 -13.23
CA ALA A 6 -1.10 5.28 -12.33
C ALA A 6 -1.73 3.99 -12.88
N TYR A 7 -0.94 2.92 -12.94
CA TYR A 7 -1.40 1.59 -13.34
C TYR A 7 -1.81 0.81 -12.10
N ARG A 8 -2.94 0.11 -12.16
CA ARG A 8 -3.53 -0.64 -11.05
C ARG A 8 -3.77 -2.07 -11.51
N ALA A 9 -3.31 -3.04 -10.73
CA ALA A 9 -3.46 -4.46 -11.03
C ALA A 9 -3.89 -5.23 -9.79
N ARG A 10 -4.68 -6.29 -9.98
CA ARG A 10 -4.90 -7.33 -8.98
C ARG A 10 -3.87 -8.42 -9.24
N VAL A 11 -3.01 -8.70 -8.27
CA VAL A 11 -1.90 -9.66 -8.42
C VAL A 11 -2.30 -11.07 -7.98
N GLY A 12 -3.24 -11.18 -7.04
CA GLY A 12 -3.79 -12.45 -6.56
C GLY A 12 -4.77 -12.19 -5.43
N GLY A 13 -5.61 -13.17 -5.07
CA GLY A 13 -6.46 -13.10 -3.87
C GLY A 13 -7.10 -11.73 -3.62
N ASP A 14 -6.78 -11.13 -2.47
CA ASP A 14 -7.15 -9.77 -2.04
C ASP A 14 -6.00 -8.74 -2.21
N GLU A 15 -4.97 -9.08 -2.99
CA GLU A 15 -3.76 -8.30 -3.18
C GLU A 15 -3.81 -7.43 -4.45
N PHE A 16 -3.45 -6.16 -4.28
CA PHE A 16 -3.46 -5.15 -5.33
C PHE A 16 -2.12 -4.43 -5.41
N LEU A 17 -1.66 -4.16 -6.63
CA LEU A 17 -0.45 -3.39 -6.91
C LEU A 17 -0.82 -2.08 -7.63
N ILE A 18 -0.18 -0.98 -7.24
CA ILE A 18 -0.29 0.31 -7.92
C ILE A 18 1.10 0.77 -8.33
N LEU A 19 1.34 0.85 -9.65
CA LEU A 19 2.55 1.43 -10.21
C LEU A 19 2.31 2.92 -10.47
N MET A 20 3.15 3.77 -9.89
CA MET A 20 3.06 5.23 -9.99
C MET A 20 4.32 5.79 -10.65
N PRO A 21 4.35 5.92 -11.99
CA PRO A 21 5.45 6.58 -12.70
C PRO A 21 5.67 8.00 -12.17
N GLU A 22 6.91 8.48 -12.28
CA GLU A 22 7.29 9.87 -11.91
C GLU A 22 6.91 10.24 -10.46
N THR A 23 6.75 9.25 -9.59
CA THR A 23 6.32 9.44 -8.20
C THR A 23 7.41 9.00 -7.24
N GLY A 24 8.08 9.98 -6.63
CA GLY A 24 9.07 9.73 -5.59
C GLY A 24 8.44 9.34 -4.24
N ALA A 25 9.29 9.04 -3.25
CA ALA A 25 8.88 8.52 -1.95
C ALA A 25 7.86 9.41 -1.23
N THR A 26 8.03 10.74 -1.27
CA THR A 26 7.06 11.70 -0.72
C THR A 26 5.69 11.60 -1.41
N GLY A 27 5.69 11.44 -2.73
CA GLY A 27 4.44 11.28 -3.49
C GLY A 27 3.73 9.97 -3.13
N ALA A 28 4.48 8.88 -3.01
CA ALA A 28 3.96 7.58 -2.58
C ALA A 28 3.39 7.63 -1.16
N ALA A 29 4.09 8.27 -0.22
CA ALA A 29 3.62 8.46 1.15
C ALA A 29 2.30 9.25 1.21
N ARG A 30 2.21 10.36 0.46
CA ARG A 30 0.95 11.13 0.35
C ARG A 30 -0.19 10.30 -0.24
N TYR A 31 0.11 9.44 -1.21
CA TYR A 31 -0.88 8.55 -1.80
C TYR A 31 -1.43 7.56 -0.76
N ILE A 32 -0.56 6.90 0.01
CA ILE A 32 -0.96 6.02 1.12
C ILE A 32 -1.85 6.77 2.12
N SER A 33 -1.45 7.97 2.55
CA SER A 33 -2.26 8.78 3.47
C SER A 33 -3.64 9.11 2.89
N ARG A 34 -3.73 9.40 1.59
CA ARG A 34 -5.00 9.66 0.90
C ARG A 34 -5.89 8.43 0.87
N VAL A 35 -5.32 7.25 0.61
CA VAL A 35 -6.07 5.98 0.65
C VAL A 35 -6.63 5.75 2.04
N ARG A 36 -5.80 5.85 3.10
CA ARG A 36 -6.26 5.69 4.49
C ARG A 36 -7.38 6.66 4.85
N ALA A 37 -7.25 7.94 4.48
CA ALA A 37 -8.27 8.94 4.73
C ALA A 37 -9.58 8.64 3.98
N ALA A 38 -9.50 8.14 2.75
CA ALA A 38 -10.67 7.74 1.99
C ALA A 38 -11.38 6.53 2.63
N LEU A 39 -10.64 5.53 3.09
CA LEU A 39 -11.22 4.38 3.81
C LEU A 39 -11.90 4.79 5.10
N GLY A 40 -11.31 5.72 5.86
CA GLY A 40 -11.92 6.26 7.07
C GLY A 40 -13.25 6.98 6.81
N ARG A 41 -13.45 7.53 5.60
CA ARG A 41 -14.71 8.18 5.20
C ARG A 41 -15.76 7.21 4.68
N VAL A 42 -15.34 6.24 3.88
CA VAL A 42 -16.25 5.24 3.28
C VAL A 42 -16.70 4.23 4.34
N GLY A 43 -15.88 3.98 5.36
CA GLY A 43 -16.06 2.91 6.31
C GLY A 43 -15.68 1.57 5.69
N LEU A 44 -15.03 0.71 6.48
CA LEU A 44 -14.78 -0.68 6.10
C LEU A 44 -15.78 -1.57 6.85
N PRO A 45 -16.27 -2.67 6.22
CA PRO A 45 -17.01 -3.70 6.93
C PRO A 45 -16.26 -4.18 8.18
N GLU A 46 -17.02 -4.59 9.20
CA GLU A 46 -16.41 -5.14 10.42
C GLU A 46 -15.49 -6.33 10.09
N GLY A 47 -14.30 -6.32 10.70
CA GLY A 47 -13.28 -7.34 10.48
C GLY A 47 -12.47 -7.17 9.19
N LEU A 48 -12.77 -6.19 8.33
CA LEU A 48 -11.93 -5.86 7.18
C LEU A 48 -10.90 -4.78 7.54
N SER A 49 -9.64 -5.04 7.23
CA SER A 49 -8.52 -4.10 7.38
C SER A 49 -7.73 -4.05 6.08
N LEU A 50 -7.04 -2.92 5.83
CA LEU A 50 -6.21 -2.75 4.65
C LEU A 50 -4.79 -2.39 5.07
N SER A 51 -3.87 -3.29 4.79
CA SER A 51 -2.45 -3.05 5.00
C SER A 51 -1.83 -2.47 3.73
N LEU A 52 -0.98 -1.45 3.88
CA LEU A 52 -0.42 -0.69 2.76
C LEU A 52 1.09 -0.57 2.88
N GLY A 53 1.79 -0.78 1.77
CA GLY A 53 3.23 -0.59 1.64
C GLY A 53 3.60 0.04 0.31
N ALA A 54 4.70 0.79 0.29
CA ALA A 54 5.24 1.36 -0.93
C ALA A 54 6.76 1.37 -0.88
N ALA A 55 7.37 1.28 -2.05
CA ALA A 55 8.80 1.47 -2.26
C ALA A 55 9.00 2.23 -3.57
N THR A 56 10.14 2.91 -3.67
CA THR A 56 10.60 3.56 -4.91
C THR A 56 11.91 2.93 -5.36
N PRO A 57 12.17 2.83 -6.67
CA PRO A 57 13.40 2.23 -7.17
C PRO A 57 14.64 2.97 -6.67
N GLU A 58 15.66 2.19 -6.32
CA GLU A 58 17.03 2.64 -6.13
C GLU A 58 17.82 2.46 -7.44
N GLU A 59 19.01 3.06 -7.53
CA GLU A 59 19.82 2.99 -8.75
C GLU A 59 20.21 1.54 -9.08
N GLY A 60 19.99 1.12 -10.32
CA GLY A 60 20.26 -0.25 -10.78
C GLY A 60 19.27 -1.30 -10.28
N GLU A 61 18.21 -0.90 -9.57
CA GLU A 61 17.26 -1.85 -9.00
C GLU A 61 16.23 -2.35 -10.03
N THR A 62 15.94 -3.65 -10.00
CA THR A 62 14.89 -4.24 -10.83
C THR A 62 13.49 -3.94 -10.27
N LEU A 63 12.49 -3.86 -11.15
CA LEU A 63 11.09 -3.70 -10.73
C LEU A 63 10.65 -4.76 -9.71
N THR A 64 11.09 -6.02 -9.89
CA THR A 64 10.80 -7.12 -8.96
C THR A 64 11.32 -6.82 -7.55
N ALA A 65 12.55 -6.30 -7.42
CA ALA A 65 13.10 -5.95 -6.12
C ALA A 65 12.34 -4.79 -5.43
N VAL A 66 11.88 -3.81 -6.20
CA VAL A 66 11.00 -2.74 -5.70
C VAL A 66 9.70 -3.30 -5.15
N ILE A 67 9.08 -4.23 -5.89
CA ILE A 67 7.83 -4.89 -5.48
C ILE A 67 8.04 -5.67 -4.18
N VAL A 68 9.14 -6.42 -4.06
CA VAL A 68 9.48 -7.16 -2.83
C VAL A 68 9.64 -6.22 -1.62
N ARG A 69 10.27 -5.05 -1.77
CA ARG A 69 10.38 -4.07 -0.69
C ARG A 69 9.03 -3.44 -0.34
N ALA A 70 8.20 -3.13 -1.34
CA ALA A 70 6.85 -2.63 -1.11
C ALA A 70 5.98 -3.64 -0.34
N ASP A 71 6.08 -4.92 -0.68
CA ASP A 71 5.41 -6.02 0.03
C ASP A 71 5.91 -6.16 1.47
N ALA A 72 7.23 -6.13 1.69
CA ALA A 72 7.80 -6.16 3.04
C ALA A 72 7.30 -4.99 3.91
N ALA A 73 7.18 -3.78 3.33
CA ALA A 73 6.60 -2.62 4.01
C ALA A 73 5.11 -2.82 4.34
N MET A 74 4.33 -3.39 3.41
CA MET A 74 2.92 -3.72 3.62
C MET A 74 2.76 -4.77 4.72
N TYR A 75 3.64 -5.77 4.76
CA TYR A 75 3.61 -6.79 5.80
C TYR A 75 3.95 -6.21 7.19
N ALA A 76 4.90 -5.27 7.25
CA ALA A 76 5.21 -4.55 8.49
C ALA A 76 3.98 -3.75 8.99
N ASP A 77 3.25 -3.13 8.08
CA ASP A 77 2.00 -2.43 8.35
C ASP A 77 0.91 -3.39 8.87
N LYS A 78 0.72 -4.54 8.21
CA LYS A 78 -0.20 -5.61 8.64
C LYS A 78 0.05 -6.08 10.07
N ARG A 79 1.32 -6.21 10.46
CA ARG A 79 1.68 -6.56 11.86
C ARG A 79 1.32 -5.47 12.85
N ARG A 80 1.48 -4.19 12.48
CA ARG A 80 1.09 -3.05 13.32
C ARG A 80 -0.42 -3.00 13.51
N GLU A 81 -1.19 -3.19 12.44
CA GLU A 81 -2.65 -3.20 12.50
C GLU A 81 -3.16 -4.34 13.40
N ARG A 82 -2.62 -5.56 13.25
CA ARG A 82 -2.95 -6.71 14.12
C ARG A 82 -2.55 -6.53 15.59
N GLY A 83 -1.45 -5.82 15.85
CA GLY A 83 -1.05 -5.46 17.22
C GLY A 83 -1.91 -4.37 17.84
N SER A 84 -2.59 -3.55 17.01
CA SER A 84 -3.49 -2.47 17.46
C SER A 84 -4.97 -2.88 17.53
N SER A 85 -5.37 -3.93 16.80
CA SER A 85 -6.70 -4.52 16.94
C SER A 85 -6.80 -5.19 18.31
N ARG A 86 -7.67 -4.66 19.18
CA ARG A 86 -8.04 -5.26 20.47
C ARG A 86 -8.23 -6.78 20.32
N PRO A 87 -7.88 -7.59 21.34
CA PRO A 87 -8.09 -9.03 21.29
C PRO A 87 -9.52 -9.31 20.88
N LYS A 88 -9.72 -10.26 19.95
CA LYS A 88 -11.04 -10.85 19.70
C LYS A 88 -11.57 -11.33 21.05
N SER A 89 -12.52 -10.59 21.60
CA SER A 89 -13.28 -11.02 22.75
C SER A 89 -14.03 -12.31 22.39
N ALA A 90 -13.94 -13.25 23.33
CA ALA A 90 -14.51 -14.60 23.43
C ALA A 90 -15.70 -14.94 22.51
#